data_AF-A0A7K5Z6G0-F1
#
_entry.id   AF-A0A7K5Z6G0-F1
#
_cell.length_a   1.000
_cell.length_b   1.000
_cell.length_c   1.000
_cell.angle_alpha   90.00
_cell.angle_beta   90.00
_cell.angle_gamma   90.00
#
_symmetry.space_group_name_H-M   'P 1'
#
loop_
_entity.id
_entity.type
_entity.pdbx_description
1 polymer ?
#
loop_
_entity_poly.entity_id
_entity_poly.type
_entity_poly.pdbx_seq_one_letter_code
_entity_poly.pdbx_strand_id
1 'polypeptide(L)'
;SVPPGWTHTGRVGPGHEVRLTFALRQRGTARLAQLVDAVSDPRSPQYGQHLSLEQVRDLVQPSPAALMTVLKWLQGHGVEDCRTVTTLDFLECDMPARTAEQLLPGAQFHRYVKGQRGVVRSPLPYAVPEEVAEHLDFVGGLHRFPLERRAVSRAGDKEAEWRRQDRGPAMFHLGVTPAVLRKRYNMTGGDVGLQPNNSQACAQFLEQFFHQADVAEFMQLFGGGFGHRTRVDRVVGRQGAGRAGLEASLDVEYIMSTGANVSTWVFSNAGRHESQEPFLAWLLLLSNMSSLPWVHSVSYGDDEDSLSRAYLQRVNTELMKAAARG
;
A
#
# COMPACT_ATOMS: atom_id res chain seq x y z
N SER A 1 6.06 -10.32 18.63
CA SER A 1 5.77 -11.77 18.61
C SER A 1 5.51 -12.21 17.17
N VAL A 2 5.67 -13.50 16.86
CA VAL A 2 5.37 -14.03 15.52
C VAL A 2 3.85 -14.17 15.37
N PRO A 3 3.21 -13.60 14.32
CA PRO A 3 1.76 -13.69 14.18
C PRO A 3 1.27 -15.12 13.88
N PRO A 4 0.00 -15.44 14.19
CA PRO A 4 -0.57 -16.76 13.91
C PRO A 4 -0.44 -17.19 12.44
N GLY A 5 -0.06 -18.45 12.23
CA GLY A 5 0.09 -19.05 10.90
C GLY A 5 1.45 -18.85 10.24
N TRP A 6 2.36 -18.08 10.84
CA TRP A 6 3.75 -18.00 10.42
C TRP A 6 4.61 -19.03 11.16
N THR A 7 5.43 -19.76 10.42
CA THR A 7 6.39 -20.74 10.95
C THR A 7 7.80 -20.19 10.82
N HIS A 8 8.56 -20.18 11.92
CA HIS A 8 9.99 -19.85 11.91
C HIS A 8 10.79 -21.00 11.28
N THR A 9 11.63 -20.71 10.28
CA THR A 9 12.41 -21.73 9.56
C THR A 9 13.91 -21.71 9.86
N GLY A 10 14.39 -20.69 10.59
CA GLY A 10 15.80 -20.56 10.92
C GLY A 10 16.36 -19.16 10.69
N ARG A 11 17.63 -18.96 11.10
CA ARG A 11 18.40 -17.73 10.81
C ARG A 11 18.83 -17.74 9.35
N VAL A 12 18.83 -16.58 8.69
CA VAL A 12 19.35 -16.47 7.33
C VAL A 12 20.88 -16.46 7.32
N GLY A 13 21.49 -16.87 6.21
CA GLY A 13 22.94 -16.83 6.05
C GLY A 13 23.50 -15.41 6.06
N PRO A 14 24.77 -15.19 6.43
CA PRO A 14 25.38 -13.85 6.51
C PRO A 14 25.49 -13.12 5.17
N GLY A 15 25.48 -13.85 4.06
CA GLY A 15 25.46 -13.31 2.69
C GLY A 15 24.06 -13.20 2.09
N HIS A 16 23.01 -13.49 2.88
CA HIS A 16 21.64 -13.34 2.42
C HIS A 16 21.30 -11.87 2.26
N GLU A 17 20.87 -11.45 1.08
CA GLU A 17 20.52 -10.05 0.83
C GLU A 17 19.25 -9.63 1.59
N VAL A 18 19.28 -8.44 2.18
CA VAL A 18 18.12 -7.79 2.80
C VAL A 18 17.99 -6.37 2.26
N ARG A 19 16.74 -5.97 2.00
CA ARG A 19 16.38 -4.60 1.67
C ARG A 19 15.78 -3.91 2.88
N LEU A 20 16.40 -2.85 3.36
CA LEU A 20 15.91 -2.06 4.50
C LEU A 20 15.51 -0.65 4.05
N THR A 21 14.48 -0.11 4.68
CA THR A 21 13.97 1.24 4.39
C THR A 21 14.25 2.16 5.57
N PHE A 22 15.18 3.09 5.44
CA PHE A 22 15.48 4.08 6.46
C PHE A 22 14.52 5.26 6.29
N ALA A 23 13.66 5.48 7.28
CA ALA A 23 12.71 6.58 7.32
C ALA A 23 13.40 7.79 7.95
N LEU A 24 13.80 8.77 7.14
CA LEU A 24 14.54 9.95 7.61
C LEU A 24 13.58 10.94 8.26
N ARG A 25 14.05 11.63 9.30
CA ARG A 25 13.27 12.64 10.03
C ARG A 25 12.86 13.77 9.09
N GLN A 26 11.55 13.89 8.89
CA GLN A 26 10.95 14.98 8.11
C GLN A 26 10.97 16.30 8.88
N ARG A 27 10.99 17.41 8.15
CA ARG A 27 10.77 18.76 8.69
C ARG A 27 9.39 19.30 8.30
N GLY A 28 8.99 20.43 8.86
CA GLY A 28 7.79 21.14 8.39
C GLY A 28 6.46 20.40 8.56
N THR A 29 6.40 19.31 9.33
CA THR A 29 5.20 18.45 9.46
C THR A 29 4.02 19.19 10.09
N ALA A 30 4.26 20.11 11.04
CA ALA A 30 3.23 20.99 11.58
C ALA A 30 2.65 21.94 10.51
N ARG A 31 3.51 22.45 9.62
CA ARG A 31 3.06 23.31 8.52
C ARG A 31 2.33 22.51 7.44
N LEU A 32 2.74 21.26 7.19
CA LEU A 32 2.02 20.34 6.33
C LEU A 32 0.59 20.12 6.84
N ALA A 33 0.40 19.85 8.14
CA ALA A 33 -0.92 19.67 8.73
C ALA A 33 -1.82 20.92 8.52
N GLN A 34 -1.30 22.12 8.79
CA GLN A 34 -2.02 23.37 8.54
C GLN A 34 -2.40 23.56 7.06
N LEU A 35 -1.52 23.17 6.14
CA LEU A 35 -1.80 23.26 4.71
C LEU A 35 -2.88 22.25 4.31
N VAL A 36 -2.82 21.02 4.82
CA VAL A 36 -3.86 20.00 4.59
C VAL A 36 -5.22 20.54 5.02
N ASP A 37 -5.33 21.10 6.23
CA ASP A 37 -6.58 21.71 6.71
C ASP A 37 -7.06 22.83 5.77
N ALA A 38 -6.14 23.70 5.34
CA ALA A 38 -6.46 24.84 4.50
C ALA A 38 -6.89 24.46 3.07
N VAL A 39 -6.30 23.41 2.47
CA VAL A 39 -6.65 22.99 1.11
C VAL A 39 -7.84 22.04 1.06
N SER A 40 -8.24 21.45 2.19
CA SER A 40 -9.35 20.50 2.30
C SER A 40 -10.63 21.05 2.93
N ASP A 41 -10.60 22.17 3.67
CA ASP A 41 -11.83 22.82 4.17
C ASP A 41 -12.54 23.58 3.02
N PRO A 42 -13.77 23.19 2.61
CA PRO A 42 -14.51 23.86 1.53
C PRO A 42 -14.85 25.33 1.79
N ARG A 43 -14.68 25.82 3.02
CA ARG A 43 -14.88 27.23 3.41
C ARG A 43 -13.58 28.03 3.38
N SER A 44 -12.44 27.37 3.25
CA SER A 44 -11.14 28.02 3.15
C SER A 44 -10.97 28.67 1.77
N PRO A 45 -10.37 29.88 1.68
CA PRO A 45 -10.00 30.46 0.40
C PRO A 45 -8.93 29.65 -0.34
N GLN A 46 -8.25 28.71 0.33
CA GLN A 46 -7.25 27.81 -0.25
C GLN A 46 -7.82 26.45 -0.66
N TYR A 47 -9.14 26.22 -0.50
CA TYR A 47 -9.76 24.95 -0.90
C TYR A 47 -9.43 24.57 -2.34
N GLY A 48 -8.97 23.34 -2.55
CA GLY A 48 -8.58 22.82 -3.87
C GLY A 48 -7.23 23.33 -4.40
N GLN A 49 -6.52 24.22 -3.67
CA GLN A 49 -5.18 24.70 -4.03
C GLN A 49 -4.10 23.72 -3.56
N HIS A 50 -4.17 22.49 -4.07
CA HIS A 50 -3.28 21.40 -3.70
C HIS A 50 -1.83 21.63 -4.16
N LEU A 51 -0.90 20.94 -3.49
CA LEU A 51 0.53 21.06 -3.69
C LEU A 51 1.03 20.06 -4.74
N SER A 52 2.05 20.46 -5.51
CA SER A 52 2.83 19.52 -6.32
C SER A 52 3.72 18.63 -5.44
N LEU A 53 4.23 17.52 -5.99
CA LEU A 53 5.16 16.64 -5.27
C LEU A 53 6.45 17.38 -4.88
N GLU A 54 6.92 18.30 -5.71
CA GLU A 54 8.10 19.14 -5.45
C GLU A 54 7.83 20.13 -4.32
N GLN A 55 6.65 20.75 -4.27
CA GLN A 55 6.27 21.63 -3.16
C GLN A 55 6.18 20.86 -1.84
N VAL A 56 5.62 19.64 -1.86
CA VAL A 56 5.61 18.75 -0.70
C VAL A 56 7.04 18.39 -0.29
N ARG A 57 7.90 17.99 -1.23
CA ARG A 57 9.33 17.73 -0.96
C ARG A 57 9.98 18.91 -0.27
N ASP A 58 9.85 20.11 -0.82
CA ASP A 58 10.56 21.28 -0.32
C ASP A 58 10.17 21.59 1.14
N LEU A 59 8.90 21.33 1.47
CA LEU A 59 8.35 21.44 2.82
C LEU A 59 8.88 20.35 3.77
N VAL A 60 8.89 19.08 3.36
CA VAL A 60 9.07 17.94 4.28
C VAL A 60 10.44 17.28 4.26
N GLN A 61 11.25 17.51 3.22
CA GLN A 61 12.56 16.87 3.06
C GLN A 61 13.43 17.03 4.31
N PRO A 62 14.26 16.03 4.66
CA PRO A 62 15.18 16.15 5.78
C PRO A 62 16.13 17.34 5.64
N SER A 63 16.74 17.77 6.75
CA SER A 63 17.82 18.76 6.65
C SER A 63 19.02 18.17 5.88
N PRO A 64 19.81 18.99 5.16
CA PRO A 64 21.02 18.50 4.50
C PRO A 64 21.97 17.80 5.48
N ALA A 65 22.06 18.29 6.72
CA ALA A 65 22.84 17.66 7.78
C ALA A 65 22.32 16.26 8.11
N ALA A 66 21.00 16.09 8.32
CA ALA A 66 20.41 14.78 8.61
C ALA A 66 20.66 13.77 7.49
N LEU A 67 20.46 14.18 6.23
CA LEU A 67 20.72 13.33 5.07
C LEU A 67 22.20 12.93 4.99
N MET A 68 23.11 13.88 5.17
CA MET A 68 24.55 13.60 5.14
C MET A 68 24.99 12.68 6.29
N THR A 69 24.47 12.86 7.51
CA THR A 69 24.80 12.00 8.65
C THR A 69 24.38 10.56 8.38
N VAL A 70 23.14 10.34 7.93
CA VAL A 70 22.64 8.99 7.62
C VAL A 70 23.41 8.37 6.46
N LEU A 71 23.66 9.10 5.37
CA LEU A 71 24.42 8.58 4.23
C LEU A 71 25.86 8.21 4.60
N LYS A 72 26.57 9.06 5.37
CA LYS A 72 27.92 8.76 5.84
C LYS A 72 27.95 7.54 6.75
N TRP A 73 26.96 7.40 7.63
CA TRP A 73 26.83 6.25 8.50
C TRP A 73 26.63 4.94 7.72
N LEU A 74 25.75 4.96 6.71
CA LEU A 74 25.51 3.81 5.81
C LEU A 74 26.79 3.46 5.01
N GLN A 75 27.43 4.46 4.40
CA GLN A 75 28.67 4.29 3.64
C GLN A 75 29.83 3.77 4.50
N GLY A 76 29.92 4.22 5.76
CA GLY A 76 30.91 3.74 6.72
C GLY A 76 30.82 2.24 7.01
N HIS A 77 29.67 1.62 6.73
CA HIS A 77 29.45 0.17 6.82
C HIS A 77 29.47 -0.53 5.45
N GLY A 78 29.90 0.17 4.39
CA GLY A 78 29.98 -0.36 3.02
C GLY A 78 28.63 -0.50 2.32
N VAL A 79 27.60 0.23 2.75
CA VAL A 79 26.29 0.25 2.11
C VAL A 79 26.26 1.36 1.06
N GLU A 80 26.29 0.98 -0.22
CA GLU A 80 26.39 1.91 -1.35
C GLU A 80 25.17 1.89 -2.30
N ASP A 81 24.48 0.75 -2.47
CA ASP A 81 23.26 0.66 -3.28
C ASP A 81 22.04 1.12 -2.47
N CYS A 82 21.92 2.44 -2.34
CA CYS A 82 20.78 3.11 -1.73
C CYS A 82 20.02 3.93 -2.77
N ARG A 83 18.68 3.84 -2.73
CA ARG A 83 17.77 4.59 -3.59
C ARG A 83 16.90 5.49 -2.73
N THR A 84 16.63 6.69 -3.22
CA THR A 84 15.73 7.64 -2.55
C THR A 84 14.46 7.88 -3.37
N VAL A 85 13.45 8.43 -2.70
CA VAL A 85 12.22 8.91 -3.33
C VAL A 85 12.34 10.40 -3.65
N THR A 86 11.46 10.93 -4.50
CA THR A 86 11.48 12.35 -4.88
C THR A 86 11.42 13.27 -3.67
N THR A 87 10.69 12.90 -2.61
CA THR A 87 10.59 13.68 -1.36
C THR A 87 11.82 13.61 -0.44
N LEU A 88 12.84 12.80 -0.79
CA LEU A 88 14.14 12.66 -0.11
C LEU A 88 14.09 12.17 1.35
N ASP A 89 12.92 11.77 1.83
CA ASP A 89 12.68 11.40 3.23
C ASP A 89 12.70 9.89 3.50
N PHE A 90 12.97 9.09 2.47
CA PHE A 90 13.24 7.66 2.57
C PHE A 90 14.50 7.28 1.80
N LEU A 91 15.23 6.31 2.36
CA LEU A 91 16.33 5.60 1.69
C LEU A 91 16.05 4.11 1.73
N GLU A 92 15.93 3.46 0.58
CA GLU A 92 15.89 2.01 0.46
C GLU A 92 17.27 1.50 0.08
N CYS A 93 17.87 0.65 0.90
CA CYS A 93 19.22 0.12 0.67
C CYS A 93 19.22 -1.40 0.66
N ASP A 94 19.94 -1.98 -0.29
CA ASP A 94 20.23 -3.41 -0.36
C ASP A 94 21.58 -3.70 0.31
N MET A 95 21.62 -4.71 1.16
CA MET A 95 22.86 -5.14 1.82
C MET A 95 22.79 -6.60 2.29
N PRO A 96 23.94 -7.25 2.50
CA PRO A 96 23.98 -8.56 3.14
C PRO A 96 23.48 -8.50 4.59
N ALA A 97 22.83 -9.58 5.06
CA ALA A 97 22.33 -9.71 6.42
C ALA A 97 23.43 -9.44 7.48
N ARG A 98 24.67 -9.89 7.25
CA ARG A 98 25.80 -9.58 8.16
C ARG A 98 26.06 -8.08 8.32
N THR A 99 25.94 -7.32 7.23
CA THR A 99 26.18 -5.88 7.22
C THR A 99 25.02 -5.18 7.94
N ALA A 100 23.79 -5.60 7.67
CA ALA A 100 22.62 -5.09 8.36
C ALA A 100 22.66 -5.34 9.87
N GLU A 101 23.09 -6.53 10.33
CA GLU A 101 23.22 -6.87 11.76
C GLU A 101 24.35 -6.09 12.45
N GLN A 102 25.42 -5.73 11.72
CA GLN A 102 26.48 -4.84 12.23
C GLN A 102 26.02 -3.38 12.31
N LEU A 103 25.33 -2.92 11.25
CA LEU A 103 24.77 -1.57 11.15
C LEU A 103 23.71 -1.31 12.23
N LEU A 104 22.92 -2.34 12.57
CA LEU A 104 21.79 -2.28 13.50
C LEU A 104 22.00 -3.24 14.69
N PRO A 105 22.88 -2.91 15.65
CA PRO A 105 23.17 -3.78 16.78
C PRO A 105 21.90 -4.28 17.49
N GLY A 106 21.83 -5.59 17.72
CA GLY A 106 20.67 -6.26 18.31
C GLY A 106 19.77 -6.97 17.29
N ALA A 107 19.74 -6.51 16.04
CA ALA A 107 18.98 -7.17 14.99
C ALA A 107 19.56 -8.56 14.67
N GLN A 108 18.68 -9.54 14.41
CA GLN A 108 19.07 -10.87 13.92
C GLN A 108 18.05 -11.37 12.90
N PHE A 109 18.45 -11.56 11.64
CA PHE A 109 17.51 -11.86 10.57
C PHE A 109 17.15 -13.34 10.49
N HIS A 110 15.86 -13.63 10.58
CA HIS A 110 15.30 -14.97 10.56
C HIS A 110 14.26 -15.08 9.44
N ARG A 111 14.18 -16.25 8.80
CA ARG A 111 13.17 -16.54 7.79
C ARG A 111 11.92 -17.12 8.45
N TYR A 112 10.77 -16.66 7.98
CA TYR A 112 9.45 -17.12 8.39
C TYR A 112 8.62 -17.44 7.16
N VAL A 113 7.82 -18.51 7.21
CA VAL A 113 7.01 -18.95 6.09
C VAL A 113 5.54 -19.11 6.46
N LYS A 114 4.64 -18.80 5.52
CA LYS A 114 3.19 -19.04 5.62
C LYS A 114 2.64 -19.43 4.25
N GLY A 115 2.41 -20.72 4.05
CA GLY A 115 2.02 -21.26 2.74
C GLY A 115 3.16 -21.12 1.72
N GLN A 116 2.88 -20.50 0.57
CA GLN A 116 3.87 -20.26 -0.50
C GLN A 116 4.73 -19.00 -0.26
N ARG A 117 4.60 -18.35 0.89
CA ARG A 117 5.21 -17.04 1.14
C ARG A 117 6.30 -17.14 2.19
N GLY A 118 7.35 -16.36 1.98
CA GLY A 118 8.46 -16.19 2.90
C GLY A 118 8.68 -14.72 3.23
N VAL A 119 9.04 -14.43 4.47
CA VAL A 119 9.55 -13.12 4.90
C VAL A 119 10.81 -13.30 5.72
N VAL A 120 11.68 -12.28 5.71
CA VAL A 120 12.87 -12.21 6.56
C VAL A 120 12.71 -11.05 7.54
N ARG A 121 12.76 -11.35 8.83
CA ARG A 121 12.48 -10.41 9.93
C ARG A 121 13.40 -10.64 11.11
N SER A 122 13.65 -9.60 11.90
CA SER A 122 14.27 -9.69 13.21
C SER A 122 13.22 -9.85 14.32
N PRO A 123 13.26 -10.94 15.12
CA PRO A 123 12.44 -11.06 16.32
C PRO A 123 12.96 -10.20 17.47
N LEU A 124 14.20 -9.71 17.38
CA LEU A 124 14.87 -8.90 18.38
C LEU A 124 14.84 -7.42 17.99
N PRO A 125 14.80 -6.50 18.97
CA PRO A 125 14.91 -5.07 18.72
C PRO A 125 16.29 -4.72 18.14
N TYR A 126 16.39 -3.55 17.52
CA TYR A 126 17.64 -3.00 17.02
C TYR A 126 17.95 -1.67 17.69
N ALA A 127 19.22 -1.27 17.63
CA ALA A 127 19.71 0.05 18.01
C ALA A 127 20.41 0.73 16.83
N VAL A 128 20.58 2.04 16.93
CA VAL A 128 21.41 2.87 16.04
C VAL A 128 22.26 3.81 16.91
N PRO A 129 23.38 4.35 16.40
CA PRO A 129 24.13 5.39 17.10
C PRO A 129 23.25 6.60 17.43
N GLU A 130 23.51 7.26 18.56
CA GLU A 130 22.72 8.42 19.04
C GLU A 130 22.66 9.54 18.01
N GLU A 131 23.78 9.84 17.36
CA GLU A 131 23.88 10.83 16.27
C GLU A 131 23.00 10.50 15.05
N VAL A 132 22.69 9.22 14.82
CA VAL A 132 21.81 8.78 13.73
C VAL A 132 20.35 8.75 14.20
N ALA A 133 20.12 8.43 15.47
CA ALA A 133 18.78 8.34 16.06
C ALA A 133 18.00 9.66 15.96
N GLU A 134 18.68 10.81 16.06
CA GLU A 134 18.05 12.13 15.88
C GLU A 134 17.54 12.38 14.45
N HIS A 135 18.06 11.63 13.47
CA HIS A 135 17.80 11.80 12.05
C HIS A 135 16.93 10.70 11.43
N LEU A 136 16.54 9.69 12.21
CA LEU A 136 15.66 8.61 11.78
C LEU A 136 14.36 8.57 12.59
N ASP A 137 13.27 8.19 11.92
CA ASP A 137 12.01 7.83 12.59
C ASP A 137 11.99 6.35 12.93
N PHE A 138 12.36 5.49 11.96
CA PHE A 138 12.47 4.04 12.12
C PHE A 138 13.26 3.42 10.94
N VAL A 139 13.61 2.13 11.08
CA VAL A 139 14.12 1.30 9.99
C VAL A 139 13.08 0.23 9.64
N GLY A 140 12.57 0.29 8.42
CA GLY A 140 11.59 -0.60 7.84
C GLY A 140 12.21 -1.92 7.40
N GLY A 141 11.39 -2.98 7.42
CA GLY A 141 11.78 -4.33 7.02
C GLY A 141 12.39 -5.21 8.11
N LEU A 142 12.42 -4.73 9.37
CA LEU A 142 12.88 -5.53 10.50
C LEU A 142 11.78 -6.36 11.17
N HIS A 143 10.67 -5.75 11.61
CA HIS A 143 9.76 -6.43 12.54
C HIS A 143 8.40 -6.81 11.96
N ARG A 144 7.80 -5.94 11.13
CA ARG A 144 6.38 -6.05 10.75
C ARG A 144 6.14 -7.15 9.72
N PHE A 145 5.29 -8.11 10.07
CA PHE A 145 4.82 -9.14 9.15
C PHE A 145 3.65 -8.58 8.33
N PRO A 146 3.53 -8.96 7.04
CA PRO A 146 2.33 -8.62 6.28
C PRO A 146 1.14 -9.36 6.91
N LEU A 147 0.14 -8.60 7.34
CA LEU A 147 -1.08 -9.16 7.92
C LEU A 147 -1.95 -9.75 6.80
N GLU A 148 -2.63 -10.84 7.14
CA GLU A 148 -3.74 -11.33 6.34
C GLU A 148 -4.98 -11.32 7.19
N ARG A 149 -5.88 -10.39 6.89
CA ARG A 149 -7.28 -10.62 7.22
C ARG A 149 -7.80 -11.69 6.26
N ARG A 150 -8.70 -12.56 6.75
CA ARG A 150 -9.40 -13.51 5.89
C ARG A 150 -10.12 -12.70 4.81
N ALA A 151 -9.57 -12.71 3.59
CA ALA A 151 -10.22 -12.17 2.42
C ALA A 151 -11.60 -12.82 2.35
N VAL A 152 -12.63 -11.97 2.30
CA VAL A 152 -14.06 -12.26 2.13
C VAL A 152 -14.40 -13.75 2.27
N SER A 153 -14.86 -14.18 3.44
CA SER A 153 -15.32 -15.55 3.62
C SER A 153 -16.47 -15.83 2.65
N ARG A 154 -16.31 -16.84 1.78
CA ARG A 154 -17.43 -17.33 0.96
C ARG A 154 -18.60 -17.63 1.90
N ALA A 155 -19.77 -17.06 1.62
CA ALA A 155 -20.99 -17.32 2.37
C ALA A 155 -21.57 -18.73 2.14
N GLY A 156 -20.73 -19.70 1.71
CA GLY A 156 -21.14 -21.06 1.38
C GLY A 156 -21.73 -21.82 2.56
N ASP A 157 -21.34 -21.48 3.80
CA ASP A 157 -21.89 -22.11 5.00
C ASP A 157 -23.31 -21.63 5.34
N LYS A 158 -23.74 -20.47 4.82
CA LYS A 158 -25.12 -19.96 5.00
C LYS A 158 -26.06 -20.35 3.87
N GLU A 159 -25.56 -20.77 2.72
CA GLU A 159 -26.40 -21.14 1.57
C GLU A 159 -27.27 -22.39 1.87
N ALA A 160 -26.78 -23.30 2.72
CA ALA A 160 -27.51 -24.50 3.16
C ALA A 160 -28.60 -24.22 4.22
N GLU A 161 -28.55 -23.08 4.92
CA GLU A 161 -29.59 -22.68 5.87
C GLU A 161 -30.76 -21.96 5.19
N TRP A 162 -30.49 -21.16 4.15
CA TRP A 162 -31.53 -20.36 3.48
C TRP A 162 -32.38 -21.15 2.47
N ARG A 163 -31.86 -22.24 1.90
CA ARG A 163 -32.63 -23.14 1.01
C ARG A 163 -33.79 -23.88 1.70
N ARG A 164 -33.90 -23.80 3.03
CA ARG A 164 -34.98 -24.42 3.81
C ARG A 164 -36.21 -23.52 4.01
N GLN A 165 -36.16 -22.24 3.61
CA GLN A 165 -37.33 -21.34 3.70
C GLN A 165 -37.89 -21.04 2.31
N ASP A 166 -38.92 -21.79 1.95
CA ASP A 166 -39.78 -21.55 0.80
C ASP A 166 -40.50 -20.20 0.94
N ARG A 167 -40.17 -19.23 0.08
CA ARG A 167 -40.86 -17.94 -0.03
C ARG A 167 -40.85 -17.44 -1.48
N GLY A 168 -41.89 -17.80 -2.25
CA GLY A 168 -42.54 -17.05 -3.35
C GLY A 168 -41.67 -16.46 -4.49
N PRO A 169 -42.27 -16.00 -5.61
CA PRO A 169 -41.53 -15.50 -6.76
C PRO A 169 -41.13 -14.03 -6.54
N ALA A 170 -40.23 -13.77 -5.60
CA ALA A 170 -39.40 -12.58 -5.65
C ALA A 170 -38.30 -12.84 -6.69
N MET A 171 -37.97 -11.85 -7.52
CA MET A 171 -36.86 -11.95 -8.48
C MET A 171 -35.55 -12.08 -7.69
N PHE A 172 -35.16 -13.33 -7.38
CA PHE A 172 -33.99 -13.65 -6.58
C PHE A 172 -32.73 -13.29 -7.36
N HIS A 173 -32.10 -12.17 -7.02
CA HIS A 173 -30.70 -11.93 -7.38
C HIS A 173 -29.84 -12.36 -6.19
N LEU A 174 -29.12 -13.46 -6.35
CA LEU A 174 -28.18 -13.95 -5.34
C LEU A 174 -26.94 -13.05 -5.33
N GLY A 175 -26.69 -12.37 -4.21
CA GLY A 175 -25.49 -11.55 -4.00
C GLY A 175 -25.62 -10.07 -4.37
N VAL A 176 -24.56 -9.32 -4.10
CA VAL A 176 -24.40 -7.93 -4.51
C VAL A 176 -23.67 -7.93 -5.84
N THR A 177 -24.24 -7.30 -6.87
CA THR A 177 -23.63 -7.15 -8.21
C THR A 177 -23.48 -5.66 -8.55
N PRO A 178 -22.73 -5.29 -9.61
CA PRO A 178 -22.70 -3.93 -10.13
C PRO A 178 -24.08 -3.29 -10.29
N ALA A 179 -25.05 -4.02 -10.87
CA ALA A 179 -26.41 -3.52 -11.04
C ALA A 179 -27.12 -3.24 -9.70
N VAL A 180 -26.89 -4.08 -8.68
CA VAL A 180 -27.45 -3.87 -7.33
C VAL A 180 -26.87 -2.61 -6.69
N LEU A 181 -25.55 -2.42 -6.75
CA LEU A 181 -24.89 -1.23 -6.19
C LEU A 181 -25.34 0.04 -6.89
N ARG A 182 -25.31 0.05 -8.23
CA ARG A 182 -25.72 1.20 -9.03
C ARG A 182 -27.18 1.56 -8.76
N LYS A 183 -28.09 0.58 -8.70
CA LYS A 183 -29.49 0.82 -8.32
C LYS A 183 -29.62 1.36 -6.89
N ARG A 184 -28.91 0.77 -5.92
CA ARG A 184 -28.99 1.17 -4.50
C ARG A 184 -28.49 2.61 -4.27
N TYR A 185 -27.46 3.02 -5.00
CA TYR A 185 -26.85 4.35 -4.91
C TYR A 185 -27.33 5.32 -6.01
N ASN A 186 -28.48 5.03 -6.66
CA ASN A 186 -29.13 5.89 -7.65
C ASN A 186 -28.24 6.28 -8.85
N MET A 187 -27.36 5.38 -9.29
CA MET A 187 -26.51 5.56 -10.47
C MET A 187 -27.23 5.08 -11.73
N THR A 188 -27.50 6.00 -12.65
CA THR A 188 -28.11 5.73 -13.95
C THR A 188 -27.10 5.15 -14.94
N GLY A 189 -27.55 4.75 -16.13
CA GLY A 189 -26.66 4.30 -17.21
C GLY A 189 -25.73 5.42 -17.75
N GLY A 190 -26.11 6.69 -17.55
CA GLY A 190 -25.32 7.85 -17.94
C GLY A 190 -24.29 8.31 -16.90
N ASP A 191 -24.36 7.81 -15.66
CA ASP A 191 -23.42 8.15 -14.59
C ASP A 191 -22.12 7.35 -14.73
N VAL A 192 -21.33 7.73 -15.73
CA VAL A 192 -20.05 7.14 -16.11
C VAL A 192 -19.03 8.24 -16.37
N GLY A 193 -17.74 7.94 -16.24
CA GLY A 193 -16.64 8.86 -16.48
C GLY A 193 -16.61 9.35 -17.93
N LEU A 194 -16.52 10.66 -18.12
CA LEU A 194 -16.40 11.31 -19.43
C LEU A 194 -15.09 12.10 -19.59
N GLN A 195 -14.39 12.37 -18.49
CA GLN A 195 -13.21 13.21 -18.47
C GLN A 195 -11.94 12.38 -18.72
N PRO A 196 -11.19 12.63 -19.81
CA PRO A 196 -10.05 11.78 -20.20
C PRO A 196 -8.86 11.88 -19.23
N ASN A 197 -8.74 13.00 -18.51
CA ASN A 197 -7.68 13.23 -17.53
C ASN A 197 -8.06 12.79 -16.10
N ASN A 198 -9.26 12.23 -15.91
CA ASN A 198 -9.65 11.65 -14.64
C ASN A 198 -9.22 10.19 -14.57
N SER A 199 -8.68 9.78 -13.42
CA SER A 199 -8.27 8.41 -13.18
C SER A 199 -8.43 8.03 -11.72
N GLN A 200 -8.58 6.72 -11.49
CA GLN A 200 -8.72 6.09 -10.19
C GLN A 200 -7.78 4.90 -10.07
N ALA A 201 -7.56 4.43 -8.84
CA ALA A 201 -6.70 3.30 -8.56
C ALA A 201 -7.22 2.43 -7.43
N CYS A 202 -6.87 1.15 -7.47
CA CYS A 202 -6.90 0.27 -6.33
C CYS A 202 -5.49 -0.19 -5.95
N ALA A 203 -5.22 -0.32 -4.65
CA ALA A 203 -3.96 -0.85 -4.12
C ALA A 203 -4.23 -2.06 -3.22
N GLN A 204 -3.57 -3.17 -3.54
CA GLN A 204 -3.70 -4.45 -2.84
C GLN A 204 -2.32 -4.98 -2.42
N PHE A 205 -2.29 -5.76 -1.33
CA PHE A 205 -1.03 -6.13 -0.68
C PHE A 205 -0.89 -7.63 -0.33
N LEU A 206 -1.93 -8.42 -0.60
CA LEU A 206 -2.06 -9.80 -0.11
C LEU A 206 -1.32 -10.85 -0.97
N GLU A 207 -0.45 -10.43 -1.89
CA GLU A 207 0.15 -11.29 -2.93
C GLU A 207 -0.90 -12.07 -3.73
N GLN A 208 -2.06 -11.44 -3.88
CA GLN A 208 -3.11 -11.84 -4.77
C GLN A 208 -3.01 -10.97 -6.03
N PHE A 209 -3.32 -11.56 -7.18
CA PHE A 209 -3.22 -10.86 -8.45
C PHE A 209 -4.60 -10.82 -9.10
N PHE A 210 -4.90 -9.73 -9.80
CA PHE A 210 -6.06 -9.69 -10.68
C PHE A 210 -5.60 -10.19 -12.04
N HIS A 211 -6.47 -10.88 -12.78
CA HIS A 211 -6.20 -11.22 -14.17
C HIS A 211 -7.02 -10.33 -15.09
N GLN A 212 -6.40 -9.84 -16.15
CA GLN A 212 -7.08 -8.97 -17.11
C GLN A 212 -8.23 -9.71 -17.82
N ALA A 213 -8.10 -11.02 -18.03
CA ALA A 213 -9.17 -11.84 -18.59
C ALA A 213 -10.40 -11.85 -17.67
N ASP A 214 -10.20 -12.03 -16.36
CA ASP A 214 -11.28 -12.04 -15.36
C ASP A 214 -12.03 -10.70 -15.34
N VAL A 215 -11.32 -9.56 -15.38
CA VAL A 215 -11.95 -8.23 -15.45
C VAL A 215 -12.82 -8.08 -16.72
N ALA A 216 -12.33 -8.58 -17.86
CA ALA A 216 -13.09 -8.52 -19.11
C ALA A 216 -14.35 -9.40 -19.06
N GLU A 217 -14.22 -10.63 -18.53
CA GLU A 217 -15.34 -11.55 -18.32
C GLU A 217 -16.36 -11.00 -17.32
N PHE A 218 -15.91 -10.46 -16.19
CA PHE A 218 -16.75 -9.82 -15.19
C PHE A 218 -17.57 -8.68 -15.81
N MET A 219 -16.94 -7.82 -16.61
CA MET A 219 -17.61 -6.71 -17.29
C MET A 219 -18.60 -7.21 -18.36
N GLN A 220 -18.29 -8.29 -19.06
CA GLN A 220 -19.23 -8.94 -19.98
C GLN A 220 -20.48 -9.46 -19.24
N LEU A 221 -20.31 -10.05 -18.05
CA LEU A 221 -21.39 -10.60 -17.25
C LEU A 221 -22.25 -9.53 -16.56
N PHE A 222 -21.63 -8.46 -16.03
CA PHE A 222 -22.29 -7.53 -15.13
C PHE A 222 -22.32 -6.07 -15.59
N GLY A 223 -21.60 -5.72 -16.65
CA GLY A 223 -21.43 -4.34 -17.15
C GLY A 223 -22.47 -3.88 -18.17
N GLY A 224 -23.36 -4.75 -18.65
CA GLY A 224 -24.26 -4.45 -19.77
C GLY A 224 -25.23 -3.26 -19.58
N GLY A 225 -25.45 -2.81 -18.34
CA GLY A 225 -26.36 -1.71 -18.01
C GLY A 225 -25.74 -0.30 -18.01
N PHE A 226 -24.46 -0.16 -18.30
CA PHE A 226 -23.74 1.12 -18.28
C PHE A 226 -22.49 1.09 -19.17
N GLY A 227 -22.03 2.26 -19.63
CA GLY A 227 -20.76 2.38 -20.35
C GLY A 227 -19.57 2.02 -19.46
N HIS A 228 -18.71 1.10 -19.89
CA HIS A 228 -17.62 0.59 -19.07
C HIS A 228 -16.37 0.27 -19.89
N ARG A 229 -15.23 0.17 -19.20
CA ARG A 229 -13.97 -0.35 -19.75
C ARG A 229 -13.86 -1.82 -19.36
N THR A 230 -13.31 -2.63 -20.25
CA THR A 230 -13.04 -4.06 -20.00
C THR A 230 -11.58 -4.31 -19.61
N ARG A 231 -10.76 -3.24 -19.55
CA ARG A 231 -9.33 -3.29 -19.29
C ARG A 231 -8.88 -2.21 -18.32
N VAL A 232 -7.90 -2.55 -17.49
CA VAL A 232 -7.16 -1.56 -16.69
C VAL A 232 -6.15 -0.86 -17.59
N ASP A 233 -5.88 0.41 -17.31
CA ASP A 233 -5.02 1.25 -18.14
C ASP A 233 -3.54 1.15 -17.73
N ARG A 234 -3.28 0.86 -16.46
CA ARG A 234 -1.92 0.73 -15.95
C ARG A 234 -1.86 -0.22 -14.77
N VAL A 235 -0.83 -1.07 -14.76
CA VAL A 235 -0.40 -1.80 -13.58
C VAL A 235 0.89 -1.18 -13.09
N VAL A 236 0.91 -0.74 -11.84
CA VAL A 236 2.12 -0.22 -11.18
C VAL A 236 2.71 -1.31 -10.29
N GLY A 237 4.02 -1.53 -10.45
CA GLY A 237 4.74 -2.64 -9.82
C GLY A 237 4.74 -3.90 -10.71
N ARG A 238 4.93 -5.07 -10.11
CA ARG A 238 4.90 -6.35 -10.84
C ARG A 238 3.61 -7.09 -10.53
N GLN A 239 3.10 -7.80 -11.53
CA GLN A 239 2.08 -8.84 -11.39
C GLN A 239 2.80 -10.18 -11.38
N GLY A 240 2.55 -11.01 -10.37
CA GLY A 240 3.09 -12.37 -10.35
C GLY A 240 2.31 -13.25 -11.33
N ALA A 241 2.90 -14.37 -11.75
CA ALA A 241 2.18 -15.42 -12.48
C ALA A 241 1.26 -16.26 -11.56
N GLY A 242 0.90 -15.73 -10.39
CA GLY A 242 0.10 -16.41 -9.38
C GLY A 242 -1.37 -16.52 -9.79
N ARG A 243 -2.10 -17.38 -9.08
CA ARG A 243 -3.55 -17.51 -9.25
C ARG A 243 -4.25 -16.18 -8.98
N ALA A 244 -5.30 -15.90 -9.76
CA ALA A 244 -6.20 -14.81 -9.45
C ALA A 244 -6.70 -14.96 -8.01
N GLY A 245 -6.63 -13.88 -7.23
CA GLY A 245 -7.08 -13.89 -5.84
C GLY A 245 -8.37 -13.11 -5.70
N LEU A 246 -9.27 -13.60 -4.84
CA LEU A 246 -10.60 -13.02 -4.65
C LEU A 246 -10.55 -11.54 -4.29
N GLU A 247 -9.64 -11.12 -3.41
CA GLU A 247 -9.51 -9.71 -3.00
C GLU A 247 -9.05 -8.83 -4.17
N ALA A 248 -8.01 -9.28 -4.89
CA ALA A 248 -7.43 -8.52 -5.98
C ALA A 248 -8.39 -8.35 -7.16
N SER A 249 -9.23 -9.36 -7.44
CA SER A 249 -10.31 -9.25 -8.42
C SER A 249 -11.44 -8.35 -7.90
N LEU A 250 -11.87 -8.52 -6.65
CA LEU A 250 -12.96 -7.73 -6.05
C LEU A 250 -12.69 -6.23 -6.12
N ASP A 251 -11.50 -5.79 -5.71
CA ASP A 251 -11.12 -4.37 -5.68
C ASP A 251 -11.24 -3.72 -7.07
N VAL A 252 -10.68 -4.35 -8.09
CA VAL A 252 -10.63 -3.79 -9.46
C VAL A 252 -11.97 -3.89 -10.17
N GLU A 253 -12.69 -5.01 -10.03
CA GLU A 253 -13.97 -5.25 -10.68
C GLU A 253 -15.04 -4.26 -10.17
N TYR A 254 -15.07 -4.01 -8.86
CA TYR A 254 -16.06 -3.12 -8.26
C TYR A 254 -15.72 -1.65 -8.39
N ILE A 255 -14.45 -1.24 -8.29
CA ILE A 255 -14.09 0.17 -8.52
C ILE A 255 -14.35 0.57 -9.98
N MET A 256 -14.14 -0.34 -10.94
CA MET A 256 -14.46 -0.11 -12.36
C MET A 256 -15.98 -0.18 -12.65
N SER A 257 -16.79 -0.65 -11.71
CA SER A 257 -18.25 -0.72 -11.83
C SER A 257 -18.96 0.50 -11.26
N THR A 258 -18.50 1.01 -10.13
CA THR A 258 -19.01 2.25 -9.53
C THR A 258 -18.37 3.47 -10.21
N GLY A 259 -17.04 3.52 -10.30
CA GLY A 259 -16.28 4.45 -11.13
C GLY A 259 -16.23 4.02 -12.60
N ALA A 260 -17.40 3.74 -13.18
CA ALA A 260 -17.50 3.21 -14.53
C ALA A 260 -16.90 4.16 -15.58
N ASN A 261 -16.25 3.60 -16.60
CA ASN A 261 -15.60 4.32 -17.68
C ASN A 261 -14.46 5.30 -17.28
N VAL A 262 -13.96 5.21 -16.03
CA VAL A 262 -12.80 6.00 -15.57
C VAL A 262 -11.50 5.21 -15.81
N SER A 263 -10.43 5.92 -16.21
CA SER A 263 -9.10 5.29 -16.36
C SER A 263 -8.67 4.66 -15.03
N THR A 264 -8.37 3.36 -15.03
CA THR A 264 -8.16 2.62 -13.77
C THR A 264 -6.77 2.02 -13.71
N TRP A 265 -6.07 2.30 -12.61
CA TRP A 265 -4.74 1.77 -12.32
C TRP A 265 -4.82 0.73 -11.21
N VAL A 266 -3.94 -0.27 -11.25
CA VAL A 266 -3.79 -1.24 -10.18
C VAL A 266 -2.37 -1.22 -9.64
N PHE A 267 -2.24 -0.97 -8.34
CA PHE A 267 -0.97 -1.09 -7.63
C PHE A 267 -0.83 -2.51 -7.10
N SER A 268 0.20 -3.20 -7.59
CA SER A 268 0.51 -4.58 -7.24
C SER A 268 1.98 -4.70 -6.86
N ASN A 269 2.25 -5.38 -5.76
CA ASN A 269 3.60 -5.52 -5.21
C ASN A 269 4.14 -6.94 -5.33
N ALA A 270 3.81 -7.66 -6.41
CA ALA A 270 4.42 -8.96 -6.68
C ALA A 270 5.95 -8.83 -6.74
N GLY A 271 6.67 -9.89 -6.34
CA GLY A 271 8.12 -9.92 -6.44
C GLY A 271 8.82 -8.86 -5.57
N ARG A 272 8.14 -8.36 -4.52
CA ARG A 272 8.78 -7.58 -3.46
C ARG A 272 9.92 -8.37 -2.83
N HIS A 273 10.92 -7.65 -2.31
CA HIS A 273 11.93 -8.29 -1.49
C HIS A 273 11.28 -8.83 -0.21
N GLU A 274 11.70 -9.99 0.27
CA GLU A 274 11.07 -10.65 1.42
C GLU A 274 11.22 -9.89 2.74
N SER A 275 12.12 -8.91 2.79
CA SER A 275 12.27 -7.97 3.90
C SER A 275 11.34 -6.75 3.78
N GLN A 276 10.80 -6.44 2.60
CA GLN A 276 9.95 -5.24 2.43
C GLN A 276 8.58 -5.40 3.09
N GLU A 277 8.06 -4.28 3.57
CA GLU A 277 6.68 -4.16 4.01
C GLU A 277 5.81 -3.65 2.84
N PRO A 278 4.78 -4.42 2.44
CA PRO A 278 3.88 -4.10 1.34
C PRO A 278 3.34 -2.68 1.29
N PHE A 279 2.77 -2.24 2.41
CA PHE A 279 2.07 -0.96 2.52
C PHE A 279 3.04 0.22 2.49
N LEU A 280 4.16 0.10 3.22
CA LEU A 280 5.23 1.10 3.20
C LEU A 280 5.80 1.28 1.78
N ALA A 281 6.06 0.19 1.05
CA ALA A 281 6.54 0.27 -0.32
C ALA A 281 5.58 1.04 -1.25
N TRP A 282 4.26 0.91 -1.05
CA TRP A 282 3.28 1.70 -1.79
C TRP A 282 3.29 3.18 -1.40
N LEU A 283 3.41 3.52 -0.11
CA LEU A 283 3.57 4.91 0.33
C LEU A 283 4.81 5.58 -0.29
N LEU A 284 5.93 4.84 -0.38
CA LEU A 284 7.15 5.32 -1.04
C LEU A 284 6.93 5.61 -2.53
N LEU A 285 6.14 4.79 -3.23
CA LEU A 285 5.78 5.03 -4.64
C LEU A 285 4.98 6.33 -4.79
N LEU A 286 4.01 6.59 -3.91
CA LEU A 286 3.25 7.85 -3.96
C LEU A 286 4.18 9.06 -3.82
N SER A 287 5.17 8.95 -2.93
CA SER A 287 6.22 9.94 -2.68
C SER A 287 7.27 10.06 -3.79
N ASN A 288 7.15 9.28 -4.87
CA ASN A 288 8.08 9.26 -5.99
C ASN A 288 7.41 9.43 -7.37
N MET A 289 6.09 9.64 -7.41
CA MET A 289 5.31 9.78 -8.64
C MET A 289 4.59 11.12 -8.66
N SER A 290 4.98 12.02 -9.57
CA SER A 290 4.38 13.35 -9.69
C SER A 290 2.95 13.31 -10.21
N SER A 291 2.64 12.37 -11.12
CA SER A 291 1.29 12.11 -11.64
C SER A 291 0.74 10.81 -11.05
N LEU A 292 -0.39 10.93 -10.36
CA LEU A 292 -1.12 9.85 -9.72
C LEU A 292 -2.61 9.93 -10.07
N PRO A 293 -3.34 8.81 -9.98
CA PRO A 293 -4.79 8.83 -9.96
C PRO A 293 -5.33 9.65 -8.78
N TRP A 294 -6.46 10.33 -8.99
CA TRP A 294 -7.07 11.22 -7.99
C TRP A 294 -7.72 10.45 -6.83
N VAL A 295 -8.13 9.21 -7.10
CA VAL A 295 -8.80 8.36 -6.11
C VAL A 295 -8.02 7.07 -5.95
N HIS A 296 -7.63 6.75 -4.73
CA HIS A 296 -7.00 5.49 -4.36
C HIS A 296 -7.89 4.73 -3.37
N SER A 297 -8.44 3.59 -3.80
CA SER A 297 -9.09 2.62 -2.90
C SER A 297 -8.07 1.64 -2.37
N VAL A 298 -8.00 1.46 -1.06
CA VAL A 298 -6.93 0.70 -0.40
C VAL A 298 -7.52 -0.32 0.58
N SER A 299 -7.33 -1.60 0.29
CA SER A 299 -7.69 -2.69 1.20
C SER A 299 -6.45 -3.14 1.98
N TYR A 300 -6.18 -2.46 3.11
CA TYR A 300 -5.09 -2.76 4.02
C TYR A 300 -5.46 -2.42 5.45
N GLY A 301 -4.96 -3.18 6.42
CA GLY A 301 -5.09 -2.84 7.83
C GLY A 301 -4.32 -3.77 8.74
N ASP A 302 -3.78 -3.18 9.80
CA ASP A 302 -3.19 -3.83 10.96
C ASP A 302 -3.99 -3.43 12.21
N ASP A 303 -3.89 -4.21 13.30
CA ASP A 303 -4.43 -3.80 14.59
C ASP A 303 -3.55 -2.65 15.14
N GLU A 304 -4.14 -1.51 15.51
CA GLU A 304 -3.40 -0.27 15.82
C GLU A 304 -2.42 -0.46 16.99
N ASP A 305 -2.79 -1.25 18.00
CA ASP A 305 -1.98 -1.58 19.16
C ASP A 305 -0.78 -2.50 18.85
N SER A 306 -0.76 -3.11 17.67
CA SER A 306 0.40 -3.88 17.18
C SER A 306 1.53 -3.02 16.61
N LEU A 307 1.26 -1.74 16.33
CA LEU A 307 2.18 -0.85 15.62
C LEU A 307 2.96 0.06 16.58
N SER A 308 4.23 0.31 16.25
CA SER A 308 4.99 1.29 17.00
C SER A 308 4.47 2.70 16.75
N ARG A 309 4.49 3.55 17.79
CA ARG A 309 4.07 4.94 17.68
C ARG A 309 4.82 5.71 16.59
N ALA A 310 6.13 5.47 16.46
CA ALA A 310 6.97 6.09 15.43
C ALA A 310 6.48 5.71 14.01
N TYR A 311 6.13 4.44 13.79
CA TYR A 311 5.60 4.00 12.51
C TYR A 311 4.22 4.61 12.21
N LEU A 312 3.30 4.58 13.18
CA LEU A 312 1.97 5.16 13.05
C LEU A 312 2.02 6.66 12.70
N GLN A 313 2.82 7.43 13.43
CA GLN A 313 2.96 8.87 13.20
C GLN A 313 3.59 9.19 11.83
N ARG A 314 4.58 8.40 11.41
CA ARG A 314 5.21 8.56 10.10
C ARG A 314 4.25 8.20 8.97
N VAL A 315 3.56 7.06 9.06
CA VAL A 315 2.52 6.67 8.08
C VAL A 315 1.44 7.75 7.99
N ASN A 316 0.96 8.26 9.12
CA ASN A 316 -0.02 9.36 9.12
C ASN A 316 0.53 10.59 8.39
N THR A 317 1.81 10.91 8.55
CA THR A 317 2.45 12.01 7.81
C THR A 317 2.53 11.75 6.32
N GLU A 318 2.79 10.51 5.88
CA GLU A 318 2.72 10.13 4.47
C GLU A 318 1.30 10.28 3.90
N LEU A 319 0.26 9.97 4.69
CA LEU A 319 -1.13 10.20 4.29
C LEU A 319 -1.46 11.70 4.24
N MET A 320 -0.93 12.52 5.15
CA MET A 320 -1.03 13.98 5.07
C MET A 320 -0.34 14.53 3.81
N LYS A 321 0.82 13.97 3.42
CA LYS A 321 1.49 14.33 2.15
C LYS A 321 0.62 14.00 0.95
N ALA A 322 -0.12 12.89 0.97
CA ALA A 322 -1.09 12.56 -0.08
C ALA A 322 -2.25 13.58 -0.08
N ALA A 323 -2.88 13.84 1.07
CA ALA A 323 -3.98 14.80 1.18
C ALA A 323 -3.61 16.22 0.74
N ALA A 324 -2.37 16.66 1.00
CA ALA A 324 -1.89 17.96 0.54
C ALA A 324 -1.83 18.08 -0.99
N ARG A 325 -1.78 16.95 -1.71
CA ARG A 325 -1.67 16.88 -3.17
C ARG A 325 -3.01 16.71 -3.88
N GLY A 326 -4.12 16.65 -3.13
CA GLY A 326 -5.46 16.41 -3.64
C GLY A 326 -5.73 14.92 -3.87
#